data_AF-A0A520YH72-F1
#
_entry.id   AF-A0A520YH72-F1
#
_cell.length_a   1.000
_cell.length_b   1.000
_cell.length_c   1.000
_cell.angle_alpha   90.00
_cell.angle_beta   90.00
_cell.angle_gamma   90.00
#
_symmetry.space_group_name_H-M   'P 1'
#
loop_
_entity.id
_entity.type
_entity.pdbx_description
1 polymer ?
#
loop_
_entity_poly.entity_id
_entity_poly.type
_entity_poly.pdbx_seq_one_letter_code
_entity_poly.pdbx_strand_id
1 'polypeptide(L)' 'LTIDLDRASARLQEAQQRARLAAAITELPERDQLLLSLYYEQELNLKEIGKVLGVSESRVSQLHAQAATRLRAKLLES' A
#
# COMPACT_ATOMS: atom_id res chain seq x y z
N LEU A 1 32.75 -8.03 14.02
CA LEU A 1 32.52 -6.60 14.32
C LEU A 1 31.94 -5.85 13.12
N THR A 2 32.57 -5.88 11.93
CA THR A 2 32.05 -5.18 10.73
C THR A 2 30.70 -5.73 10.22
N ILE A 3 30.50 -7.04 10.30
CA ILE A 3 29.28 -7.73 9.82
C ILE A 3 28.02 -7.35 10.65
N ASP A 4 28.18 -7.03 11.93
CA ASP A 4 27.05 -6.68 12.80
C ASP A 4 26.55 -5.25 12.55
N LEU A 5 27.45 -4.33 12.21
CA LEU A 5 27.10 -2.95 11.87
C LEU A 5 26.35 -2.87 10.53
N ASP A 6 26.75 -3.67 9.55
CA ASP A 6 26.07 -3.76 8.25
C ASP A 6 24.67 -4.41 8.36
N ARG A 7 24.50 -5.40 9.24
CA ARG A 7 23.15 -5.95 9.51
C ARG A 7 22.26 -4.96 10.25
N ALA A 8 22.83 -4.21 11.19
CA ALA A 8 22.09 -3.20 11.94
C ALA A 8 21.61 -2.06 11.02
N SER A 9 22.47 -1.59 10.12
CA SER A 9 22.11 -0.56 9.14
C SER A 9 21.05 -1.04 8.16
N ALA A 10 21.16 -2.27 7.64
CA ALA A 10 20.15 -2.85 6.75
C ALA A 10 18.77 -2.95 7.42
N ARG A 11 18.71 -3.39 8.68
CA ARG A 11 17.45 -3.44 9.46
C ARG A 11 16.85 -2.05 9.67
N LEU A 12 17.69 -1.05 9.93
CA LEU A 12 17.23 0.32 10.09
C LEU A 12 16.66 0.88 8.79
N GLN A 13 17.34 0.64 7.66
CA GLN A 13 16.85 1.04 6.34
C GLN A 13 15.50 0.38 6.01
N GLU A 14 15.36 -0.92 6.27
CA GLU A 14 14.10 -1.63 6.04
C GLU A 14 12.97 -1.05 6.92
N ALA A 15 13.24 -0.77 8.19
CA ALA A 15 12.27 -0.15 9.10
C ALA A 15 11.85 1.24 8.62
N GLN A 16 12.80 2.04 8.12
CA GLN A 16 12.51 3.36 7.55
C GLN A 16 11.67 3.27 6.27
N GLN A 17 11.97 2.33 5.38
CA GLN A 17 11.17 2.09 4.18
C GLN A 17 9.73 1.66 4.53
N ARG A 18 9.57 0.76 5.51
CA ARG A 18 8.26 0.34 6.00
C ARG A 18 7.48 1.52 6.60
N ALA A 19 8.13 2.36 7.41
CA ALA A 19 7.51 3.54 7.99
C ALA A 19 7.05 4.55 6.93
N ARG A 20 7.88 4.81 5.91
CA ARG A 20 7.52 5.66 4.76
C ARG A 20 6.33 5.11 3.98
N LEU A 21 6.31 3.80 3.72
CA LEU A 21 5.18 3.15 3.05
C LEU A 21 3.89 3.26 3.88
N ALA A 22 3.96 2.99 5.18
CA ALA A 22 2.82 3.12 6.07
C ALA A 22 2.26 4.55 6.07
N ALA A 23 3.12 5.56 6.18
CA ALA A 23 2.72 6.96 6.09
C ALA A 23 2.06 7.28 4.74
N ALA A 24 2.67 6.85 3.62
CA ALA A 24 2.12 7.07 2.29
C ALA A 24 0.73 6.43 2.10
N ILE A 25 0.47 5.27 2.70
CA ILE A 25 -0.85 4.61 2.70
C ILE A 25 -1.87 5.46 3.47
N THR A 26 -1.51 5.99 4.65
CA THR A 26 -2.42 6.82 5.46
C THR A 26 -2.83 8.13 4.79
N GLU A 27 -2.05 8.61 3.81
CA GLU A 27 -2.36 9.81 3.04
C GLU A 27 -3.16 9.54 1.75
N LEU A 28 -3.48 8.28 1.46
CA LEU A 28 -4.40 7.96 0.37
C LEU A 28 -5.83 8.37 0.73
N PRO A 29 -6.71 8.59 -0.26
CA PRO A 29 -8.13 8.73 0.01
C PRO A 29 -8.66 7.52 0.80
N GLU A 30 -9.59 7.73 1.74
CA GLU A 30 -10.17 6.66 2.59
C GLU A 30 -10.66 5.46 1.77
N ARG A 31 -11.24 5.73 0.60
CA ARG A 31 -11.73 4.70 -0.32
C ARG A 31 -10.60 3.82 -0.90
N ASP A 32 -9.43 4.38 -1.15
CA ASP A 32 -8.26 3.62 -1.61
C ASP A 32 -7.66 2.81 -0.46
N GLN A 33 -7.58 3.39 0.75
CA GLN A 33 -7.13 2.67 1.95
C GLN A 33 -8.02 1.45 2.22
N LEU A 34 -9.34 1.64 2.16
CA LEU A 34 -10.31 0.55 2.32
C LEU A 34 -10.14 -0.51 1.24
N LEU A 35 -9.98 -0.11 -0.03
CA LEU A 35 -9.74 -1.05 -1.13
C LEU A 35 -8.47 -1.88 -0.91
N LEU A 36 -7.38 -1.27 -0.42
CA LEU A 36 -6.14 -1.97 -0.12
C LEU A 36 -6.27 -2.92 1.08
N SER A 37 -6.97 -2.53 2.16
CA SER A 37 -7.25 -3.41 3.29
C SER A 37 -8.07 -4.63 2.85
N LEU A 38 -9.14 -4.42 2.08
CA LEU A 38 -9.96 -5.52 1.57
C LEU A 38 -9.16 -6.50 0.70
N TYR A 39 -8.22 -6.00 -0.09
CA TYR A 39 -7.42 -6.83 -1.00
C TYR A 39 -6.24 -7.54 -0.31
N TYR A 40 -5.44 -6.81 0.49
CA TYR A 40 -4.20 -7.34 1.06
C TYR A 40 -4.36 -7.92 2.47
N GLU A 41 -5.31 -7.43 3.27
CA GLU A 41 -5.53 -7.92 4.64
C GLU A 41 -6.65 -8.96 4.70
N GLN A 42 -7.74 -8.72 3.96
CA GLN A 42 -8.90 -9.61 3.96
C GLN A 42 -8.91 -10.59 2.78
N GLU A 43 -7.89 -10.53 1.90
CA GLU A 43 -7.69 -11.43 0.76
C GLU A 43 -8.90 -11.53 -0.19
N LEU A 44 -9.75 -10.48 -0.24
CA LEU A 44 -10.92 -10.45 -1.12
C LEU A 44 -10.51 -10.24 -2.57
N ASN A 45 -11.21 -10.91 -3.48
CA ASN A 45 -11.02 -10.67 -4.92
C ASN A 45 -11.78 -9.42 -5.41
N LEU A 46 -11.45 -8.94 -6.60
CA LEU A 46 -12.02 -7.70 -7.17
C LEU A 46 -13.55 -7.72 -7.26
N LYS A 47 -14.16 -8.90 -7.47
CA LYS A 47 -15.60 -9.07 -7.53
C LYS A 47 -16.25 -8.91 -6.15
N GLU A 48 -15.66 -9.47 -5.10
CA GLU A 48 -16.11 -9.31 -3.72
C GLU A 48 -15.95 -7.88 -3.23
N ILE A 49 -14.80 -7.27 -3.51
CA ILE A 49 -14.55 -5.85 -3.21
C ILE A 49 -15.57 -4.96 -3.92
N GLY A 50 -15.93 -5.27 -5.17
CA GLY A 50 -16.96 -4.54 -5.91
C GLY A 50 -18.31 -4.55 -5.21
N LYS A 51 -18.70 -5.70 -4.64
CA LYS A 51 -19.92 -5.81 -3.83
C LYS A 51 -19.85 -4.96 -2.56
N VAL A 52 -18.71 -4.99 -1.84
CA VAL A 52 -18.51 -4.19 -0.62
C VAL A 52 -18.54 -2.69 -0.92
N LEU A 53 -17.90 -2.26 -2.00
CA LEU A 53 -17.77 -0.85 -2.39
C LEU A 53 -18.94 -0.32 -3.23
N GLY A 54 -19.93 -1.15 -3.56
CA GLY A 54 -21.08 -0.79 -4.39
C GLY A 54 -20.72 -0.40 -5.82
N VAL A 55 -19.67 -0.99 -6.40
CA VAL A 55 -19.19 -0.69 -7.76
C VAL A 55 -18.88 -1.95 -8.56
N SER A 56 -18.72 -1.82 -9.89
CA SER A 56 -18.32 -2.94 -10.74
C SER A 56 -16.87 -3.39 -10.49
N GLU A 57 -16.59 -4.65 -10.80
CA GLU A 57 -15.23 -5.22 -10.74
C GLU A 57 -14.21 -4.41 -11.57
N SER A 58 -14.60 -3.96 -12.77
CA SER A 58 -13.77 -3.08 -13.62
C SER A 58 -13.43 -1.78 -12.90
N ARG A 59 -14.39 -1.18 -12.18
CA ARG A 59 -14.15 0.03 -11.39
C ARG A 59 -13.19 -0.22 -10.23
N VAL A 60 -13.25 -1.39 -9.58
CA VAL A 60 -12.29 -1.78 -8.54
C VAL A 60 -10.88 -1.89 -9.11
N SER A 61 -10.72 -2.54 -10.26
CA SER A 61 -9.41 -2.66 -10.94
C SER A 61 -8.80 -1.28 -11.25
N GLN A 62 -9.62 -0.35 -11.76
CA GLN A 62 -9.18 1.03 -12.00
C GLN A 62 -8.75 1.74 -10.71
N LEU A 63 -9.51 1.60 -9.63
CA LEU A 63 -9.19 2.20 -8.34
C LEU A 63 -7.89 1.62 -7.76
N HIS A 64 -7.68 0.31 -7.88
CA HIS A 64 -6.44 -0.33 -7.48
C HIS A 64 -5.24 0.23 -8.26
N ALA A 65 -5.35 0.38 -9.58
CA ALA A 65 -4.30 0.99 -10.39
C ALA A 65 -4.04 2.46 -10.01
N GLN A 66 -5.08 3.24 -9.71
CA GLN A 66 -4.96 4.62 -9.24
C GLN A 66 -4.26 4.71 -7.88
N ALA A 67 -4.65 3.86 -6.92
CA ALA A 67 -4.02 3.77 -5.61
C ALA A 67 -2.52 3.45 -5.74
N ALA A 68 -2.15 2.49 -6.59
CA ALA A 68 -0.76 2.15 -6.86
C ALA A 68 0.05 3.33 -7.44
N THR A 69 -0.53 4.09 -8.38
CA THR A 69 0.10 5.29 -8.95
C THR A 69 0.28 6.38 -7.90
N ARG A 70 -0.73 6.62 -7.04
CA ARG A 70 -0.65 7.59 -5.93
C ARG A 70 0.43 7.21 -4.92
N LEU A 71 0.50 5.94 -4.54
CA LEU A 71 1.54 5.44 -3.63
C LEU A 71 2.94 5.65 -4.22
N ARG A 72 3.13 5.33 -5.50
CA ARG A 72 4.43 5.56 -6.17
C ARG A 72 4.81 7.03 -6.16
N ALA A 73 3.88 7.92 -6.50
CA ALA A 73 4.14 9.36 -6.48
C ALA A 73 4.59 9.84 -5.08
N LYS A 74 3.86 9.44 -4.03
CA LYS A 74 4.22 9.77 -2.64
C LYS A 74 5.59 9.26 -2.22
N LEU A 75 5.94 8.04 -2.62
CA LEU A 75 7.24 7.45 -2.29
C LEU A 75 8.40 8.03 -3.10
N LEU A 76 8.14 8.60 -4.28
CA LEU A 76 9.13 9.27 -5.13
C LEU A 76 9.38 10.73 -4.72
N GLU A 77 8.39 11.39 -4.13
CA GLU A 77 8.50 12.77 -3.62
C GLU A 77 9.24 12.87 -2.26
N SER A 78 9.76 11.75 -1.72
CA SER A 78 10.32 11.59 -0.37
C SER A 78 11.84 11.43 -0.26
#